data_AF-A0A097CRZ0-F1
#
_entry.id   AF-A0A097CRZ0-F1
#
_cell.length_a   1.000
_cell.length_b   1.000
_cell.length_c   1.000
_cell.angle_alpha   90.00
_cell.angle_beta   90.00
_cell.angle_gamma   90.00
#
_symmetry.space_group_name_H-M   'P 1'
#
loop_
_entity.id
_entity.type
_entity.pdbx_description
1 polymer ?
#
loop_
_entity_poly.entity_id
_entity_poly.type
_entity_poly.pdbx_seq_one_letter_code
_entity_poly.pdbx_strand_id
1 'polypeptide(L)' 'MATMVREPASPVKDDHYDLLHTLQMSLEHVWKMENYIADAEARGDSELATWFREIQDDHRKMGEQGKKLLKARLQQEKV' A
#
# COMPACT_ATOMS: atom_id res chain seq x y z
N MET A 1 31.41 14.39 17.55
CA MET A 1 31.23 13.56 16.36
C MET A 1 29.91 12.82 16.51
N ALA A 2 28.94 13.08 15.63
CA ALA A 2 27.63 12.44 15.70
C ALA A 2 27.73 11.03 15.10
N THR A 3 27.48 10.00 15.92
CA THR A 3 27.42 8.62 15.47
C THR A 3 26.16 8.45 14.63
N MET A 4 26.33 8.25 13.32
CA MET A 4 25.22 7.91 12.43
C MET A 4 24.79 6.48 12.78
N VAL A 5 23.66 6.34 13.49
CA VAL A 5 23.04 5.03 13.71
C VAL A 5 22.57 4.54 12.34
N ARG A 6 23.23 3.52 11.79
CA ARG A 6 22.72 2.81 10.62
C ARG A 6 21.49 2.03 11.07
N GLU A 7 20.38 2.23 10.39
CA GLU A 7 19.22 1.36 10.55
C GLU A 7 19.65 -0.10 10.29
N PRO A 8 19.23 -1.05 11.15
CA PRO A 8 19.53 -2.45 10.94
C PRO A 8 18.94 -2.91 9.60
N ALA A 9 19.71 -3.67 8.83
CA ALA A 9 19.22 -4.30 7.61
C ALA A 9 17.99 -5.17 7.94
N SER A 10 16.99 -5.15 7.06
CA SER A 10 15.79 -5.97 7.22
C SER A 10 16.18 -7.42 7.51
N PRO A 11 15.64 -8.05 8.57
CA PRO A 11 15.93 -9.45 8.88
C PRO A 11 15.30 -10.39 7.83
N VAL A 12 14.37 -9.88 7.01
CA VAL A 12 13.72 -10.63 5.95
C VAL A 12 14.63 -10.63 4.72
N LYS A 13 15.02 -11.83 4.29
CA LYS A 13 15.95 -12.05 3.15
C LYS A 13 15.23 -12.34 1.83
N ASP A 14 13.91 -12.30 1.82
CA ASP A 14 13.11 -12.58 0.64
C ASP A 14 13.00 -11.32 -0.24
N ASP A 15 13.45 -11.43 -1.50
CA ASP A 15 13.57 -10.32 -2.44
C ASP A 15 12.21 -9.74 -2.89
N HIS A 16 11.09 -10.41 -2.58
CA HIS A 16 9.73 -9.94 -2.86
C HIS A 16 8.99 -9.44 -1.63
N TYR A 17 9.52 -9.64 -0.43
CA TYR A 17 8.83 -9.32 0.80
C TYR A 17 8.31 -7.88 0.83
N ASP A 18 9.16 -6.90 0.56
CA ASP A 18 8.79 -5.49 0.61
C ASP A 18 7.69 -5.14 -0.43
N LEU A 19 7.76 -5.76 -1.61
CA LEU A 19 6.75 -5.58 -2.66
C LEU A 19 5.42 -6.21 -2.27
N LEU A 20 5.44 -7.43 -1.75
CA LEU A 20 4.25 -8.15 -1.27
C LEU A 20 3.59 -7.41 -0.12
N HIS A 21 4.39 -6.94 0.85
CA HIS A 21 3.88 -6.20 2.00
C HIS A 21 3.27 -4.87 1.57
N THR A 22 3.93 -4.13 0.67
CA THR A 22 3.39 -2.87 0.12
C THR A 22 2.10 -3.08 -0.67
N LEU A 23 2.02 -4.18 -1.44
CA LEU A 23 0.81 -4.55 -2.16
C LEU A 23 -0.33 -4.89 -1.19
N GLN A 24 -0.06 -5.67 -0.14
CA GLN A 24 -1.03 -5.98 0.90
C GLN A 24 -1.57 -4.70 1.54
N MET A 25 -0.69 -3.80 2.00
CA MET A 25 -1.09 -2.55 2.62
C MET A 25 -1.97 -1.71 1.70
N SER A 26 -1.62 -1.63 0.40
CA SER A 26 -2.41 -0.88 -0.58
C SER A 26 -3.81 -1.46 -0.76
N LEU A 27 -3.93 -2.78 -0.92
CA LEU A 27 -5.23 -3.44 -1.09
C LEU A 27 -6.09 -3.37 0.17
N GLU A 28 -5.47 -3.49 1.36
CA GLU A 28 -6.15 -3.33 2.64
C GLU A 28 -6.65 -1.90 2.84
N HIS A 29 -5.88 -0.90 2.44
CA HIS A 29 -6.29 0.50 2.48
C HIS A 29 -7.51 0.78 1.61
N VAL A 30 -7.59 0.20 0.41
CA VAL A 30 -8.77 0.37 -0.46
C VAL A 30 -10.05 -0.04 0.27
N TRP A 31 -10.03 -1.19 0.95
CA TRP A 31 -11.16 -1.68 1.73
C TRP A 31 -11.43 -0.80 2.97
N LYS A 32 -10.40 -0.42 3.72
CA LYS A 32 -10.58 0.46 4.90
C LYS A 32 -11.17 1.81 4.55
N MET A 33 -10.80 2.40 3.40
CA MET A 33 -11.35 3.68 2.97
C MET A 33 -12.88 3.62 2.77
N GLU A 34 -13.46 2.47 2.41
CA GLU A 34 -14.93 2.34 2.28
C GLU A 34 -15.63 2.68 3.60
N ASN A 35 -15.10 2.19 4.72
CA ASN A 35 -15.63 2.49 6.05
C ASN A 35 -15.42 3.97 6.42
N TYR A 36 -14.24 4.53 6.12
CA TYR A 36 -13.94 5.91 6.48
C TYR A 36 -14.74 6.92 5.64
N ILE A 37 -15.02 6.60 4.38
CA ILE A 37 -15.93 7.36 3.51
C ILE A 37 -17.33 7.33 4.12
N ALA A 38 -17.86 6.15 4.46
CA ALA A 38 -19.19 6.01 5.06
C ALA A 38 -19.31 6.79 6.39
N ASP A 39 -18.27 6.74 7.23
CA ASP A 39 -18.20 7.49 8.48
C ASP A 39 -18.21 9.01 8.25
N ALA A 40 -17.48 9.51 7.24
CA ALA A 40 -17.47 10.92 6.88
C ALA A 40 -18.83 11.38 6.32
N GLU A 41 -19.44 10.58 5.43
CA GLU A 41 -20.77 10.82 4.89
C GLU A 41 -21.84 10.87 6.01
N ALA A 42 -21.80 9.93 6.96
CA ALA A 42 -22.73 9.88 8.08
C ALA A 42 -22.64 11.13 8.99
N ARG A 43 -21.47 11.76 9.05
CA ARG A 43 -21.25 13.02 9.78
C ARG A 43 -21.55 14.27 8.94
N GLY A 44 -21.89 14.13 7.66
CA GLY A 44 -22.11 15.25 6.74
C GLY A 44 -20.82 15.93 6.28
N ASP A 45 -19.65 15.29 6.45
CA ASP A 45 -18.34 15.83 6.07
C ASP A 45 -17.99 15.43 4.63
N SER A 46 -18.51 16.19 3.66
CA SER A 46 -18.35 15.90 2.23
C SER A 46 -16.92 16.11 1.73
N GLU A 47 -16.18 17.05 2.33
CA GLU A 47 -14.79 17.34 1.95
C GLU A 47 -13.90 16.14 2.33
N LEU A 48 -14.01 15.66 3.57
CA LEU A 48 -13.24 14.51 4.03
C LEU A 48 -13.61 13.24 3.28
N ALA A 49 -14.90 13.00 3.01
CA ALA A 49 -15.34 11.87 2.20
C ALA A 49 -14.75 11.91 0.78
N THR A 50 -14.63 13.09 0.18
CA THR A 50 -14.04 13.27 -1.16
C THR A 50 -12.55 12.95 -1.13
N TRP A 51 -11.84 13.48 -0.14
CA TRP A 51 -10.42 13.20 0.04
C TRP A 51 -10.14 11.70 0.26
N PHE A 52 -10.96 10.99 1.04
CA PHE A 52 -10.81 9.54 1.18
C PHE A 52 -11.06 8.75 -0.11
N ARG A 53 -11.97 9.22 -0.99
CA ARG A 53 -12.16 8.60 -2.31
C ARG A 53 -10.92 8.76 -3.20
N GLU A 54 -10.28 9.93 -3.16
CA GLU A 54 -9.02 10.16 -3.87
C GLU A 54 -7.91 9.21 -3.39
N ILE A 55 -7.76 9.08 -2.06
CA ILE A 55 -6.82 8.12 -1.45
C ILE A 55 -7.15 6.68 -1.88
N GLN A 56 -8.43 6.32 -1.87
CA GLN A 56 -8.88 4.99 -2.27
C GLN A 56 -8.49 4.68 -3.73
N ASP A 57 -8.72 5.62 -4.64
CA ASP A 57 -8.38 5.47 -6.06
C ASP A 57 -6.87 5.36 -6.29
N ASP A 58 -6.07 6.12 -5.56
CA ASP A 58 -4.62 6.04 -5.65
C ASP A 58 -4.09 4.69 -5.16
N HIS A 59 -4.62 4.17 -4.05
CA HIS A 59 -4.27 2.82 -3.58
C HIS A 59 -4.75 1.72 -4.55
N ARG A 60 -5.90 1.88 -5.24
CA ARG A 60 -6.32 0.96 -6.31
C ARG A 60 -5.28 0.95 -7.44
N LYS A 61 -4.84 2.12 -7.92
CA LYS A 61 -3.81 2.24 -8.97
C LYS A 61 -2.48 1.61 -8.53
N MET A 62 -2.02 1.91 -7.32
CA MET A 62 -0.79 1.33 -6.75
C MET A 62 -0.89 -0.19 -6.65
N GLY A 63 -2.05 -0.72 -6.22
CA GLY A 63 -2.30 -2.15 -6.17
C GLY A 63 -2.20 -2.83 -7.54
N GLU A 64 -2.76 -2.22 -8.59
CA GLU A 64 -2.64 -2.75 -9.96
C GLU A 64 -1.20 -2.72 -10.48
N GLN A 65 -0.46 -1.63 -10.24
CA GLN A 65 0.94 -1.51 -10.63
C GLN A 65 1.81 -2.54 -9.88
N GLY A 66 1.62 -2.68 -8.57
CA GLY A 66 2.31 -3.66 -7.74
C GLY A 66 2.06 -5.10 -8.18
N LYS A 67 0.81 -5.45 -8.50
CA LYS A 67 0.46 -6.78 -9.05
C LYS A 67 1.19 -7.08 -10.36
N LYS A 68 1.24 -6.11 -11.29
CA LYS A 68 1.96 -6.28 -12.56
C LYS A 68 3.45 -6.50 -12.35
N LEU A 69 4.06 -5.73 -11.45
CA LEU A 69 5.48 -5.89 -11.11
C LEU A 69 5.77 -7.25 -10.46
N LEU A 70 4.95 -7.65 -9.49
CA LEU A 70 5.08 -8.95 -8.83
C LEU A 70 4.98 -10.10 -9.83
N LYS A 71 3.98 -10.06 -10.72
CA LYS A 71 3.82 -11.05 -11.80
C LYS A 71 5.08 -11.14 -12.67
N ALA A 72 5.62 -10.00 -13.10
CA ALA A 72 6.82 -9.97 -13.94
C ALA A 72 8.03 -10.57 -13.23
N ARG A 73 8.20 -10.32 -11.93
CA ARG A 73 9.29 -10.89 -11.12
C ARG A 73 9.15 -12.40 -10.97
N LEU A 74 7.96 -12.89 -10.61
CA LEU A 74 7.70 -14.33 -10.45
C LEU A 74 7.89 -15.11 -11.76
N GLN A 75 7.67 -14.48 -12.92
CA GLN A 75 7.95 -15.09 -14.23
C GLN A 75 9.45 -15.19 -14.55
N GLN A 76 10.28 -14.35 -13.93
CA GLN A 76 11.74 -14.33 -14.13
C GLN A 76 12.46 -15.23 -13.13
N GLU A 77 11.81 -15.61 -12.03
CA GLU A 77 12.34 -16.59 -11.10
C GLU A 77 12.41 -17.96 -11.76
N LYS A 78 13.63 -18.50 -11.82
CA LYS A 78 13.84 -19.90 -12.18
C LYS A 78 13.52 -20.73 -10.94
N VAL A 79 12.42 -21.46 -10.99
CA VAL A 79 12.12 -22.56 -10.07
C VAL A 79 13.13 -23.69 -10.27
#